data_AF-A0A530ZRE8-F1
#
_entry.id   AF-A0A530ZRE8-F1
#
_cell.length_a   1.000
_cell.length_b   1.000
_cell.length_c   1.000
_cell.angle_alpha   90.00
_cell.angle_beta   90.00
_cell.angle_gamma   90.00
#
_symmetry.space_group_name_H-M   'P 1'
#
loop_
_entity.id
_entity.type
_entity.pdbx_description
1 polymer ?
#
loop_
_entity_poly.entity_id
_entity_poly.type
_entity_poly.pdbx_seq_one_letter_code
_entity_poly.pdbx_strand_id
1 'polypeptide(L)'
;LEELNYPMLETQTDWLVHGFSYANYLEELGPSAQSDIYSKSSVDRALRDAFRKMRHFLMTTKGLTEDEAISLMSIGVDFGITQVVDGNWGVHAVVKKDIFAARVA
;
A
#
# COMPACT_ATOMS: atom_id res chain seq x y z
N LEU A 1 -13.12 -7.18 -1.83
CA LEU A 1 -11.97 -7.23 -2.76
C LEU A 1 -12.29 -6.67 -4.14
N GLU A 2 -13.56 -6.39 -4.48
CA GLU A 2 -13.95 -5.91 -5.83
C GLU A 2 -13.37 -4.55 -6.24
N GLU A 3 -12.88 -3.72 -5.31
CA GLU A 3 -12.30 -2.40 -5.60
C GLU A 3 -10.75 -2.34 -5.49
N LEU A 4 -10.06 -3.49 -5.53
CA LEU A 4 -8.61 -3.51 -5.39
C LEU A 4 -7.91 -3.11 -6.71
N ASN A 5 -7.35 -1.90 -6.75
CA ASN A 5 -6.65 -1.35 -7.94
C ASN A 5 -5.11 -1.38 -7.82
N TYR A 6 -4.56 -2.23 -6.94
CA TYR A 6 -3.12 -2.37 -6.72
C TYR A 6 -2.72 -3.81 -6.34
N PRO A 7 -1.44 -4.18 -6.48
CA PRO A 7 -0.96 -5.49 -6.06
C PRO A 7 -1.09 -5.70 -4.55
N MET A 8 -1.85 -6.72 -4.17
CA MET A 8 -1.97 -7.20 -2.80
C MET A 8 -1.41 -8.63 -2.73
N LEU A 9 -0.68 -8.93 -1.65
CA LEU A 9 -0.21 -10.26 -1.33
C LEU A 9 -0.91 -10.74 -0.04
N GLU A 10 -1.28 -12.01 -0.01
CA GLU A 10 -1.87 -12.65 1.15
C GLU A 10 -1.07 -13.92 1.49
N THR A 11 -0.70 -14.06 2.76
CA THR A 11 -0.10 -15.29 3.29
C THR A 11 -1.12 -15.98 4.21
N GLN A 12 -0.71 -17.06 4.90
CA GLN A 12 -1.56 -17.66 5.91
C GLN A 12 -1.90 -16.68 7.05
N THR A 13 -0.96 -15.81 7.42
CA THR A 13 -1.00 -14.99 8.64
C THR A 13 -1.00 -13.49 8.41
N ASP A 14 -0.78 -13.04 7.17
CA ASP A 14 -0.56 -11.63 6.85
C ASP A 14 -1.30 -11.19 5.59
N TRP A 15 -1.65 -9.90 5.54
CA TRP A 15 -1.96 -9.17 4.32
C TRP A 15 -0.88 -8.12 4.08
N LEU A 16 -0.45 -7.99 2.82
CA LEU A 16 0.53 -7.00 2.39
C LEU A 16 -0.01 -6.21 1.21
N VAL A 17 0.21 -4.89 1.22
CA VAL A 17 -0.09 -4.01 0.08
C VAL A 17 1.19 -3.30 -0.38
N HIS A 18 1.31 -3.08 -1.68
CA HIS A 18 2.49 -2.47 -2.29
C HIS A 18 2.21 -1.02 -2.68
N GLY A 19 2.92 -0.10 -2.05
CA GLY A 19 3.04 1.30 -2.47
C GLY A 19 4.24 1.50 -3.38
N PHE A 20 4.13 2.44 -4.31
CA PHE A 20 5.19 2.81 -5.24
C PHE A 20 5.35 4.33 -5.32
N SER A 21 6.48 4.82 -5.82
CA SER A 21 6.69 6.26 -6.03
C SER A 21 5.53 6.91 -6.83
N TYR A 22 4.93 6.14 -7.74
CA TYR A 22 3.69 6.44 -8.44
C TYR A 22 2.79 5.19 -8.46
N ALA A 23 1.51 5.34 -8.09
CA ALA A 23 0.56 4.24 -8.00
C ALA A 23 0.28 3.63 -9.39
N ASN A 24 0.11 4.49 -10.40
CA ASN A 24 0.05 4.15 -11.82
C ASN A 24 0.98 5.08 -12.60
N TYR A 25 2.28 4.77 -12.64
CA TYR A 25 3.28 5.65 -13.25
C TYR A 25 3.06 5.91 -14.75
N LEU A 26 2.44 4.98 -15.49
CA LEU A 26 2.14 5.16 -16.92
C LEU A 26 1.09 6.25 -17.16
N GLU A 27 0.09 6.34 -16.28
CA GLU A 27 -0.95 7.35 -16.34
C GLU A 27 -0.48 8.67 -15.72
N GLU A 28 0.13 8.61 -14.53
CA GLU A 28 0.50 9.80 -13.75
C GLU A 28 1.67 10.60 -14.35
N LEU A 29 2.57 9.95 -15.11
CA LEU A 29 3.70 10.62 -15.77
C LEU A 29 3.46 10.92 -17.26
N GLY A 30 2.37 10.40 -17.83
CA GLY A 30 2.03 10.62 -19.23
C GLY A 30 2.97 9.93 -20.23
N PRO A 31 3.06 10.42 -21.49
CA PRO A 31 3.71 9.69 -22.58
C PRO A 31 5.19 9.32 -22.36
N SER A 32 5.93 10.10 -21.57
CA SER A 32 7.34 9.87 -21.23
C SER A 32 7.55 9.05 -19.95
N ALA A 33 6.49 8.43 -19.40
CA ALA A 33 6.54 7.72 -18.12
C ALA A 33 7.70 6.72 -17.99
N GLN A 34 7.97 5.94 -19.04
CA GLN A 34 8.99 4.88 -19.01
C GLN A 34 10.42 5.42 -18.91
N SER A 35 10.69 6.64 -19.35
CA SER A 35 11.98 7.31 -19.15
C SER A 35 12.00 8.12 -17.87
N ASP A 36 10.94 8.89 -17.62
CA ASP A 36 10.90 9.89 -16.56
C ASP A 36 10.92 9.26 -15.16
N ILE A 37 10.39 8.04 -15.03
CA ILE A 37 10.30 7.33 -13.76
C ILE A 37 11.67 7.16 -13.09
N TYR A 38 12.74 6.97 -13.86
CA TYR A 38 14.10 6.81 -13.33
C TYR A 38 14.70 8.10 -12.76
N SER A 39 14.11 9.26 -13.06
CA SER A 39 14.51 10.57 -12.52
C SER A 39 13.62 11.05 -11.38
N LYS A 40 12.54 10.31 -11.07
CA LYS A 40 11.46 10.73 -10.17
C LYS A 40 11.21 9.74 -9.02
N SER A 41 12.12 8.78 -8.84
CA SER A 41 12.08 7.79 -7.77
C SER A 41 12.10 8.44 -6.38
N SER A 42 11.25 7.95 -5.47
CA SER A 42 11.15 8.50 -4.12
C SER A 42 10.53 7.49 -3.15
N VAL A 43 11.24 7.20 -2.06
CA VAL A 43 10.72 6.37 -0.94
C VAL A 43 9.58 7.10 -0.24
N ASP A 44 9.69 8.42 -0.06
CA ASP A 44 8.64 9.23 0.58
C ASP A 44 7.31 9.15 -0.16
N ARG A 45 7.36 9.17 -1.50
CA ARG A 45 6.15 8.99 -2.32
C ARG A 45 5.62 7.56 -2.23
N ALA A 46 6.51 6.57 -2.26
CA ALA A 46 6.14 5.17 -2.10
C ALA A 46 5.47 4.89 -0.75
N LEU A 47 5.96 5.50 0.33
CA LEU A 47 5.34 5.40 1.65
C LEU A 47 3.98 6.08 1.69
N ARG A 48 3.82 7.25 1.08
CA ARG A 48 2.50 7.92 0.96
C ARG A 48 1.49 7.09 0.18
N ASP A 49 1.94 6.40 -0.88
CA ASP A 49 1.10 5.48 -1.64
C ASP A 49 0.74 4.23 -0.82
N ALA A 50 1.71 3.61 -0.14
CA ALA A 50 1.47 2.49 0.77
C ALA A 50 0.47 2.85 1.89
N PHE A 51 0.58 4.05 2.46
CA PHE A 51 -0.36 4.60 3.43
C PHE A 51 -1.79 4.67 2.86
N ARG A 52 -1.96 5.27 1.67
CA ARG A 52 -3.27 5.40 1.01
C ARG A 52 -3.90 4.03 0.75
N LYS A 53 -3.10 3.07 0.30
CA LYS A 53 -3.54 1.71 -0.01
C LYS A 53 -3.91 0.93 1.23
N MET A 54 -3.11 0.98 2.29
CA MET A 54 -3.44 0.35 3.57
C MET A 54 -4.69 0.98 4.19
N ARG A 55 -4.80 2.32 4.19
CA ARG A 55 -6.01 3.03 4.62
C ARG A 55 -7.24 2.54 3.85
N HIS A 56 -7.16 2.49 2.52
CA HIS A 56 -8.23 1.98 1.67
C HIS A 56 -8.60 0.54 2.02
N PHE A 57 -7.63 -0.35 2.19
CA PHE A 57 -7.86 -1.75 2.55
C PHE A 57 -8.57 -1.87 3.91
N LEU A 58 -8.09 -1.16 4.94
CA LEU A 58 -8.67 -1.18 6.28
C LEU A 58 -10.10 -0.62 6.28
N MET A 59 -10.35 0.47 5.56
CA MET A 59 -11.68 1.07 5.50
C MET A 59 -12.67 0.21 4.71
N THR A 60 -12.32 -0.19 3.49
CA THR A 60 -13.26 -0.88 2.58
C THR A 60 -13.44 -2.36 2.93
N THR A 61 -12.38 -3.04 3.37
CA THR A 61 -12.41 -4.50 3.59
C THR A 61 -12.57 -4.86 5.06
N LYS A 62 -12.02 -4.07 5.98
CA LYS A 62 -12.13 -4.30 7.43
C LYS A 62 -13.20 -3.44 8.09
N GLY A 63 -13.79 -2.48 7.38
CA GLY A 63 -14.91 -1.67 7.87
C GLY A 63 -14.52 -0.65 8.91
N LEU A 64 -13.23 -0.29 9.00
CA LEU A 64 -12.76 0.75 9.91
C LEU A 64 -13.12 2.14 9.37
N THR A 65 -13.38 3.08 10.27
CA THR A 65 -13.38 4.50 9.94
C THR A 65 -11.97 4.98 9.57
N GLU A 66 -11.86 6.18 8.99
CA GLU A 66 -10.54 6.75 8.66
C GLU A 66 -9.66 6.94 9.91
N ASP A 67 -10.22 7.46 11.00
CA ASP A 67 -9.51 7.67 12.26
C ASP A 67 -9.01 6.35 12.87
N GLU A 68 -9.85 5.32 12.88
CA GLU A 68 -9.48 3.97 13.33
C GLU A 68 -8.39 3.36 12.44
N ALA A 69 -8.49 3.51 11.12
CA ALA A 69 -7.50 3.00 10.19
C ALA A 69 -6.13 3.68 10.39
N ILE A 70 -6.11 5.02 10.54
CA ILE A 70 -4.89 5.80 10.78
C ILE A 70 -4.28 5.42 12.14
N SER A 71 -5.10 5.31 13.18
CA SER A 71 -4.64 4.89 14.50
C SER A 71 -4.02 3.50 14.44
N LEU A 72 -4.74 2.52 13.87
CA LEU A 72 -4.27 1.14 13.76
C LEU A 72 -2.97 1.03 12.96
N MET A 73 -2.88 1.68 11.81
CA MET A 73 -1.66 1.57 10.99
C MET A 73 -0.44 2.22 11.63
N SER A 74 -0.64 3.14 12.57
CA SER A 74 0.46 3.76 13.31
C SER A 74 1.05 2.85 14.39
N ILE A 75 0.30 1.83 14.85
CA ILE A 75 0.68 0.99 15.99
C ILE A 75 0.71 -0.52 15.69
N GLY A 76 0.12 -0.95 14.57
CA GLY A 76 -0.08 -2.37 14.25
C GLY A 76 0.13 -2.72 12.78
N VAL A 77 0.72 -1.81 11.99
CA VAL A 77 1.14 -2.05 10.61
C VAL A 77 2.61 -1.69 10.48
N ASP A 78 3.37 -2.61 9.90
CA ASP A 78 4.78 -2.38 9.59
C ASP A 78 4.94 -1.92 8.14
N PHE A 79 5.68 -0.83 7.93
CA PHE A 79 6.04 -0.33 6.61
C PHE A 79 7.51 -0.62 6.31
N GLY A 80 7.77 -1.41 5.28
CA GLY A 80 9.12 -1.81 4.86
C GLY A 80 9.45 -1.35 3.44
N ILE A 81 10.72 -1.07 3.18
CA ILE A 81 11.19 -0.78 1.81
C ILE A 81 11.23 -2.09 1.03
N THR A 82 10.50 -2.18 -0.08
CA THR A 82 10.53 -3.34 -0.97
C THR A 82 11.77 -3.33 -1.84
N GLN A 83 12.03 -2.19 -2.50
CA GLN A 83 13.18 -1.98 -3.37
C GLN A 83 13.40 -0.49 -3.65
N VAL A 84 14.63 -0.13 -4.00
CA VAL A 84 15.06 1.22 -4.39
C VAL A 84 15.91 1.21 -5.66
N VAL A 85 15.60 0.32 -6.60
CA VAL A 85 16.45 0.08 -7.78
C VAL A 85 15.68 0.05 -9.12
N ASP A 86 14.36 -0.07 -9.11
CA ASP A 86 13.57 -0.30 -10.35
C ASP A 86 13.00 0.96 -11.00
N GLY A 87 13.49 2.15 -10.63
CA GLY A 87 12.91 3.44 -11.03
C GLY A 87 11.64 3.76 -10.24
N ASN A 88 10.57 2.97 -10.35
CA ASN A 88 9.38 3.15 -9.51
C ASN A 88 9.61 2.45 -8.15
N TRP A 89 10.29 3.12 -7.22
CA TRP A 89 10.66 2.54 -5.92
C TRP A 89 9.44 2.08 -5.12
N GLY A 90 9.63 1.06 -4.29
CA GLY A 90 8.54 0.35 -3.61
C GLY A 90 8.65 0.35 -2.10
N VAL A 91 7.50 0.48 -1.43
CA VAL A 91 7.31 0.29 0.01
C VAL A 91 6.13 -0.66 0.19
N HIS A 92 6.25 -1.66 1.08
CA HIS A 92 5.15 -2.55 1.44
C HIS A 92 4.64 -2.22 2.83
N ALA A 93 3.32 -2.38 3.04
CA ALA A 93 2.70 -2.30 4.35
C ALA A 93 2.13 -3.67 4.73
N VAL A 94 2.47 -4.17 5.92
CA VAL A 94 2.11 -5.51 6.40
C VAL A 94 1.18 -5.39 7.61
N VAL A 95 0.08 -6.13 7.58
CA VAL A 95 -0.85 -6.23 8.70
C VAL A 95 -1.18 -7.68 9.01
N LYS A 96 -1.08 -8.06 10.28
CA LYS A 96 -1.35 -9.42 10.76
C LYS A 96 -2.86 -9.73 10.70
N LYS A 97 -3.23 -10.99 10.47
CA LYS A 97 -4.65 -11.38 10.39
C LYS A 97 -5.33 -11.52 11.74
N ASP A 98 -4.57 -11.89 12.76
CA ASP A 98 -5.05 -12.22 14.10
C ASP A 98 -5.51 -11.03 14.94
N ILE A 99 -5.04 -9.82 14.63
CA ILE A 99 -5.47 -8.59 15.31
C ILE A 99 -6.93 -8.21 14.99
N PHE A 100 -7.52 -8.81 13.95
CA PHE A 100 -8.94 -8.61 13.62
C PHE A 100 -9.75 -9.75 14.23
N ALA A 101 -10.82 -9.39 14.95
CA ALA A 101 -11.79 -10.39 15.41
C ALA A 101 -12.33 -11.17 14.21
N ALA A 102 -12.51 -12.49 14.38
CA ALA A 102 -13.17 -13.31 13.37
C ALA A 102 -14.53 -12.67 13.04
N ARG A 103 -14.82 -12.46 11.75
CA ARG A 103 -16.14 -12.01 11.32
C ARG A 103 -17.15 -13.02 11.87
N VAL A 104 -18.01 -12.58 12.79
CA VAL A 104 -19.23 -13.31 13.09
C VAL A 104 -20.06 -13.21 11.81
N ALA A 105 -20.20 -14.35 11.13
CA ALA A 105 -21.01 -14.48 9.92
C ALA A 105 -22.50 -14.27 10.24
#